data_AF-A0A1I7SUA1-F1
#
_entry.id   AF-A0A1I7SUA1-F1
#
_cell.length_a   1.000
_cell.length_b   1.000
_cell.length_c   1.000
_cell.angle_alpha   90.00
_cell.angle_beta   90.00
_cell.angle_gamma   90.00
#
_symmetry.space_group_name_H-M   'P 1'
#
loop_
_entity.id
_entity.type
_entity.pdbx_description
1 polymer ?
#
loop_
_entity_poly.entity_id
_entity_poly.type
_entity_poly.pdbx_seq_one_letter_code
_entity_poly.pdbx_strand_id
1 'polypeptide(L)'
;MESTQERVRTSVDQLVDELDKKYLRDIQRKMFLCSSKCCENKNVSRDRLDTCIEKCNRGTEKAQDAIDKELGLLQQNLTACLPSCHDRVVQKLGLDLEKVDERQLKQFKQHLYDCVDKCSNEQLKTLPQIRDRILKSLSK
;
A
#
# COMPACT_ATOMS: atom_id res chain seq x y z
N MET A 1 3.03 -3.77 20.06
CA MET A 1 1.98 -3.60 19.03
C MET A 1 1.95 -2.18 18.51
N GLU A 2 1.81 -1.18 19.39
CA GLU A 2 1.81 0.24 18.99
C GLU A 2 3.09 0.64 18.23
N SER A 3 4.27 0.21 18.70
CA SER A 3 5.54 0.42 18.01
C SER A 3 5.63 -0.26 16.62
N THR A 4 5.01 -1.44 16.46
CA THR A 4 4.96 -2.16 15.18
C THR A 4 4.06 -1.42 14.20
N GLN A 5 2.90 -0.95 14.65
CA GLN A 5 1.94 -0.20 13.83
C GLN A 5 2.52 1.15 13.37
N GLU A 6 3.17 1.87 14.27
CA GLU A 6 3.85 3.12 13.96
C GLU A 6 4.95 2.89 12.91
N ARG A 7 5.81 1.90 13.10
CA ARG A 7 6.87 1.56 12.13
C ARG A 7 6.31 1.23 10.76
N VAL A 8 5.22 0.46 10.70
CA VAL A 8 4.56 0.13 9.43
C VAL A 8 4.05 1.39 8.75
N ARG A 9 3.32 2.24 9.49
CA ARG A 9 2.79 3.50 8.99
C ARG A 9 3.89 4.40 8.45
N THR A 10 4.92 4.68 9.24
CA THR A 10 6.05 5.53 8.84
C THR A 10 6.73 5.01 7.58
N SER A 11 6.93 3.70 7.46
CA SER A 11 7.60 3.11 6.30
C SER A 11 6.77 3.24 5.02
N VAL A 12 5.45 3.06 5.13
CA VAL A 12 4.52 3.23 4.01
C VAL A 12 4.43 4.70 3.62
N ASP A 13 4.29 5.61 4.59
CA ASP A 13 4.25 7.05 4.36
C ASP A 13 5.52 7.53 3.65
N GLN A 14 6.69 7.07 4.08
CA GLN A 14 7.98 7.39 3.42
C GLN A 14 8.04 6.90 1.97
N LEU A 15 7.52 5.70 1.69
CA LEU A 15 7.46 5.18 0.33
C LEU A 15 6.56 6.04 -0.57
N VAL A 16 5.36 6.40 -0.09
CA VAL A 16 4.42 7.25 -0.83
C VAL A 16 5.02 8.64 -1.07
N ASP A 17 5.65 9.22 -0.06
CA ASP A 17 6.34 10.51 -0.15
C ASP A 17 7.47 10.52 -1.19
N GLU A 18 8.25 9.43 -1.25
CA GLU A 18 9.31 9.27 -2.24
C GLU A 18 8.72 9.18 -3.66
N LEU A 19 7.67 8.37 -3.85
CA LEU A 19 6.98 8.21 -5.13
C LEU A 19 6.39 9.54 -5.61
N ASP A 20 5.76 10.28 -4.71
CA ASP A 20 5.17 11.59 -4.99
C ASP A 20 6.23 12.57 -5.51
N LYS A 21 7.27 12.79 -4.70
CA LYS A 21 8.32 13.79 -4.97
C LYS A 21 9.09 13.49 -6.24
N LYS A 22 9.37 12.21 -6.53
CA LYS A 22 10.23 11.81 -7.67
C LYS A 22 9.47 11.56 -8.96
N TYR A 23 8.19 11.16 -8.91
CA TYR A 23 7.50 10.65 -10.10
C TYR A 23 6.10 11.23 -10.28
N LEU A 24 5.24 11.23 -9.25
CA LEU A 24 3.83 11.57 -9.43
C LEU A 24 3.61 13.04 -9.77
N ARG A 25 4.36 13.95 -9.14
CA ARG A 25 4.26 15.39 -9.44
C ARG A 25 4.55 15.70 -10.91
N ASP A 26 5.50 15.01 -11.53
CA ASP A 26 5.82 15.21 -12.94
C ASP A 26 4.75 14.64 -13.87
N ILE A 27 4.12 13.52 -13.50
CA ILE A 27 2.97 12.96 -14.21
C ILE A 27 1.79 13.94 -14.14
N GLN A 28 1.46 14.42 -12.94
CA GLN A 28 0.41 15.42 -12.71
C GLN A 28 0.69 16.72 -13.47
N ARG A 29 1.94 17.22 -13.46
CA ARG A 29 2.32 18.41 -14.21
C ARG A 29 2.06 18.24 -15.71
N LYS A 30 2.47 17.11 -16.29
CA LYS A 30 2.22 16.82 -17.73
C LYS A 30 0.73 16.75 -18.03
N MET A 31 -0.06 16.13 -17.15
CA MET A 31 -1.51 16.08 -17.26
C MET A 31 -2.12 17.50 -17.27
N PHE A 32 -1.80 18.36 -16.31
CA PHE A 32 -2.31 19.73 -16.25
C PHE A 32 -1.94 20.56 -17.48
N LEU A 33 -0.69 20.47 -17.93
CA LEU A 33 -0.23 21.17 -19.14
C LEU A 33 -0.95 20.67 -20.41
N CYS A 34 -1.19 19.36 -20.51
CA CYS A 34 -1.96 18.76 -21.59
C CYS A 34 -3.41 19.26 -21.58
N SER A 35 -4.08 19.21 -20.43
CA SER A 35 -5.46 19.67 -20.27
C SER A 35 -5.60 21.17 -20.54
N SER A 36 -4.62 21.99 -20.15
CA SER A 36 -4.58 23.42 -20.49
C SER A 36 -4.63 23.64 -22.00
N LYS A 37 -3.81 22.91 -22.77
CA LYS A 37 -3.79 22.98 -24.24
C LYS A 37 -5.12 22.53 -24.86
N CYS A 38 -5.79 21.53 -24.28
CA CYS A 38 -7.13 21.16 -24.71
C CYS A 38 -8.10 22.35 -24.56
N CYS A 39 -8.05 23.05 -23.42
CA CYS A 39 -8.93 24.18 -23.10
C CYS A 39 -8.66 25.47 -23.90
N GLU A 40 -7.46 25.62 -24.48
CA GLU A 40 -7.11 26.74 -25.36
C GLU A 40 -7.90 26.72 -26.67
N ASN A 41 -8.26 25.53 -27.17
CA ASN A 41 -9.00 25.39 -28.41
C ASN A 41 -10.49 25.72 -28.20
N LYS A 42 -10.90 26.95 -28.49
CA LYS A 42 -12.30 27.40 -28.37
C LYS A 42 -13.23 26.89 -29.48
N ASN A 43 -12.68 26.22 -30.49
CA ASN A 43 -13.43 25.79 -31.67
C ASN A 43 -13.89 24.33 -31.62
N VAL A 44 -13.48 23.57 -30.59
CA VAL A 44 -13.95 22.18 -30.40
C VAL A 44 -15.27 22.14 -29.65
N SER A 45 -16.10 21.13 -29.94
CA SER A 45 -17.29 20.85 -29.14
C SER A 45 -16.88 20.42 -27.73
N ARG A 46 -17.82 20.56 -26.78
CA ARG A 46 -17.67 20.09 -25.41
C ARG A 46 -17.22 18.63 -25.33
N ASP A 47 -17.88 17.72 -26.04
CA ASP A 47 -17.55 16.29 -25.99
C ASP A 47 -16.11 15.99 -26.45
N ARG A 48 -15.62 16.74 -27.44
CA ARG A 48 -14.23 16.63 -27.91
C ARG A 48 -13.23 17.19 -26.91
N LEU A 49 -13.59 18.26 -26.21
CA LEU A 49 -12.79 18.80 -25.10
C LEU A 49 -12.70 17.80 -23.96
N ASP A 50 -13.82 17.22 -23.54
CA ASP A 50 -13.88 16.22 -22.46
C ASP A 50 -13.02 15.00 -22.81
N THR A 51 -13.16 14.47 -24.03
CA THR A 51 -12.31 13.37 -24.54
C THR A 51 -10.81 13.73 -24.55
N CYS A 52 -10.46 15.00 -24.84
CA CYS A 52 -9.07 15.46 -24.82
C CYS A 52 -8.51 15.45 -23.40
N ILE A 53 -9.27 15.98 -22.43
CA ILE A 53 -8.89 16.02 -21.01
C ILE A 53 -8.78 14.61 -20.44
N GLU A 54 -9.73 13.72 -20.73
CA GLU A 54 -9.66 12.31 -20.33
C GLU A 54 -8.37 11.65 -20.82
N LYS A 55 -7.97 11.87 -22.07
CA LYS A 55 -6.70 11.35 -22.60
C LYS A 55 -5.48 11.88 -21.84
N CYS A 56 -5.50 13.15 -21.43
CA CYS A 56 -4.44 13.73 -20.60
C CYS A 56 -4.39 13.09 -19.19
N ASN A 57 -5.53 12.71 -18.63
CA ASN A 57 -5.67 12.12 -17.29
C ASN A 57 -5.23 10.66 -17.20
N ARG A 58 -5.25 9.90 -18.30
CA ARG A 58 -4.90 8.46 -18.33
C ARG A 58 -3.58 8.12 -17.64
N GLY A 59 -2.56 8.97 -17.79
CA GLY A 59 -1.27 8.74 -17.15
C GLY A 59 -1.33 8.83 -15.63
N THR A 60 -2.11 9.78 -15.11
CA THR A 60 -2.35 9.96 -13.67
C THR A 60 -3.22 8.84 -13.11
N GLU A 61 -4.30 8.46 -13.81
CA GLU A 61 -5.18 7.35 -13.41
C GLU A 61 -4.39 6.04 -13.31
N LYS A 62 -3.60 5.72 -14.34
CA LYS A 62 -2.74 4.53 -14.34
C LYS A 62 -1.74 4.54 -13.17
N ALA A 63 -1.23 5.70 -12.81
CA ALA A 63 -0.30 5.82 -11.69
C ALA A 63 -0.99 5.57 -10.36
N GLN A 64 -2.17 6.15 -10.17
CA GLN A 64 -3.01 5.96 -8.99
C GLN A 64 -3.40 4.48 -8.84
N ASP A 65 -3.91 3.85 -9.90
CA ASP A 65 -4.30 2.44 -9.90
C ASP A 65 -3.13 1.51 -9.53
N ALA A 66 -1.93 1.79 -10.02
CA ALA A 66 -0.74 1.00 -9.70
C ALA A 66 -0.36 1.10 -8.22
N ILE A 67 -0.45 2.30 -7.64
CA ILE A 67 -0.17 2.53 -6.22
C ILE A 67 -1.24 1.85 -5.36
N ASP A 68 -2.52 2.09 -5.65
CA ASP A 68 -3.63 1.56 -4.86
C ASP A 68 -3.63 0.04 -4.86
N LYS A 69 -3.34 -0.58 -6.02
CA LYS A 69 -3.20 -2.03 -6.12
C LYS A 69 -2.08 -2.55 -5.21
N GLU A 70 -0.89 -1.98 -5.29
CA GLU A 70 0.28 -2.49 -4.58
C GLU A 70 0.20 -2.23 -3.06
N LEU A 71 -0.31 -1.06 -2.65
CA LEU A 71 -0.57 -0.76 -1.24
C LEU A 71 -1.74 -1.57 -0.68
N GLY A 72 -2.77 -1.83 -1.49
CA GLY A 72 -3.87 -2.71 -1.12
C GLY A 72 -3.40 -4.14 -0.83
N LEU A 73 -2.52 -4.69 -1.67
CA LEU A 73 -1.91 -6.00 -1.44
C LEU A 73 -1.06 -6.02 -0.16
N LEU A 74 -0.26 -4.98 0.08
CA LEU A 74 0.52 -4.86 1.32
C LEU A 74 -0.39 -4.83 2.55
N GLN A 75 -1.47 -4.03 2.51
CA GLN A 75 -2.44 -3.94 3.58
C GLN A 75 -3.12 -5.29 3.86
N GLN A 76 -3.50 -6.03 2.82
CA GLN A 76 -4.08 -7.37 2.95
C GLN A 76 -3.11 -8.32 3.67
N ASN A 77 -1.84 -8.33 3.27
CA ASN A 77 -0.82 -9.18 3.90
C ASN A 77 -0.56 -8.80 5.37
N LEU A 78 -0.51 -7.51 5.67
CA LEU A 78 -0.37 -7.02 7.05
C LEU A 78 -1.57 -7.41 7.92
N THR A 79 -2.79 -7.29 7.38
CA THR A 79 -4.02 -7.67 8.09
C THR A 79 -4.07 -9.17 8.36
N ALA A 80 -3.52 -9.99 7.44
CA ALA A 80 -3.43 -11.42 7.59
C ALA A 80 -2.40 -11.89 8.65
N CYS A 81 -1.47 -11.02 9.10
CA CYS A 81 -0.45 -11.39 10.07
C CYS A 81 -1.04 -11.86 11.41
N LEU A 82 -2.05 -11.15 11.95
CA LEU A 82 -2.64 -11.48 13.24
C LEU A 82 -3.34 -12.86 13.25
N PRO A 83 -4.32 -13.15 12.38
CA PRO A 83 -4.96 -14.47 12.36
C PRO A 83 -3.97 -15.58 12.02
N SER A 84 -3.04 -15.35 11.07
CA SER A 84 -2.03 -16.36 10.72
C SER A 84 -1.06 -16.66 11.88
N CYS A 85 -0.76 -15.67 12.72
CA CYS A 85 0.07 -15.86 13.91
C CYS A 85 -0.70 -16.49 15.06
N HIS A 86 -1.98 -16.13 15.22
CA HIS A 86 -2.88 -16.75 16.20
C HIS A 86 -2.86 -18.27 16.03
N ASP A 87 -3.18 -18.76 14.82
CA ASP A 87 -3.27 -20.20 14.55
C ASP A 87 -1.93 -20.91 14.76
N ARG A 88 -0.83 -20.30 14.30
CA ARG A 88 0.52 -20.84 14.51
C ARG A 88 0.89 -20.94 15.98
N VAL A 89 0.55 -19.95 16.79
CA VAL A 89 0.87 -19.94 18.23
C VAL A 89 0.00 -20.94 18.99
N VAL A 90 -1.30 -21.04 18.68
CA VAL A 90 -2.21 -22.05 19.26
C VAL A 90 -1.69 -23.46 18.99
N GLN A 91 -1.35 -23.76 17.73
CA GLN A 91 -0.79 -25.07 17.35
C GLN A 91 0.54 -25.34 18.04
N LYS A 92 1.44 -24.35 18.07
CA LYS A 92 2.77 -24.51 18.66
C LYS A 92 2.74 -24.77 20.16
N LEU A 93 1.82 -24.11 20.87
CA LEU A 93 1.69 -24.24 22.32
C LEU A 93 0.73 -25.37 22.73
N GLY A 94 0.04 -26.00 21.77
CA GLY A 94 -0.93 -27.06 22.04
C GLY A 94 -2.08 -26.60 22.94
N LEU A 95 -2.49 -25.33 22.80
CA LEU A 95 -3.47 -24.72 23.71
C LEU A 95 -4.88 -25.19 23.39
N ASP A 96 -5.57 -25.65 24.43
CA ASP A 96 -7.03 -25.73 24.46
C ASP A 96 -7.54 -24.37 24.93
N LEU A 97 -8.13 -23.59 24.01
CA LEU A 97 -8.60 -22.22 24.27
C LEU A 97 -9.68 -22.16 25.36
N GLU A 98 -10.36 -23.28 25.65
CA GLU A 98 -11.38 -23.37 26.71
C GLU A 98 -10.78 -23.58 28.10
N LYS A 99 -9.50 -23.96 28.20
CA LYS A 99 -8.84 -24.34 29.46
C LYS A 99 -7.52 -23.60 29.73
N VAL A 100 -7.33 -22.46 29.08
CA VAL A 100 -6.09 -21.67 29.20
C VAL A 100 -5.95 -21.10 30.61
N ASP A 101 -4.86 -21.44 31.29
CA ASP A 101 -4.48 -20.82 32.56
C ASP A 101 -3.76 -19.46 32.35
N GLU A 102 -3.57 -18.70 33.43
CA GLU A 102 -2.95 -17.37 33.36
C GLU A 102 -1.51 -17.38 32.82
N ARG A 103 -0.76 -18.46 33.09
CA ARG A 103 0.63 -18.62 32.66
C ARG A 103 0.68 -18.90 31.16
N GLN A 104 -0.19 -19.78 30.67
CA GLN A 104 -0.39 -20.08 29.26
C GLN A 104 -0.89 -18.86 28.49
N LEU A 105 -1.81 -18.07 29.07
CA LEU A 105 -2.30 -16.83 28.46
C LEU A 105 -1.18 -15.81 28.28
N LYS A 106 -0.30 -15.67 29.28
CA LYS A 106 0.87 -14.77 29.20
C LYS A 106 1.84 -15.22 28.11
N GLN A 107 2.15 -16.52 28.04
CA GLN A 107 3.02 -17.09 26.99
C GLN A 107 2.40 -16.91 25.59
N PHE A 108 1.10 -17.18 25.45
CA PHE A 108 0.36 -16.99 24.22
C PHE A 108 0.47 -15.55 23.72
N LYS A 109 0.17 -14.55 24.57
CA LYS A 109 0.27 -13.13 24.23
C LYS A 109 1.67 -12.76 23.76
N GLN A 110 2.71 -13.18 24.50
CA GLN A 110 4.10 -12.88 24.13
C GLN A 110 4.46 -13.47 22.75
N HIS A 111 4.16 -14.75 22.54
CA HIS A 111 4.45 -15.41 21.27
C HIS A 111 3.64 -14.84 20.10
N LEU A 112 2.40 -14.43 20.34
CA LEU A 112 1.57 -13.76 19.35
C LEU A 112 2.18 -12.40 18.96
N TYR A 113 2.59 -11.59 19.95
CA TYR A 113 3.23 -10.30 19.69
C TYR A 113 4.52 -10.46 18.90
N ASP A 114 5.40 -11.38 19.29
CA ASP A 114 6.66 -11.62 18.60
C ASP A 114 6.44 -12.13 17.16
N CYS A 115 5.41 -12.97 16.95
CA CYS A 115 5.05 -13.45 15.63
C CYS A 115 4.53 -12.32 14.74
N VAL A 116 3.62 -11.49 15.25
CA VAL A 116 3.05 -10.36 14.50
C VAL A 116 4.13 -9.33 14.16
N ASP A 117 5.02 -9.02 15.10
CA ASP A 117 6.12 -8.08 14.86
C ASP A 117 7.05 -8.57 13.73
N LYS A 118 7.43 -9.85 13.77
CA LYS A 118 8.22 -10.49 12.71
C LYS A 118 7.48 -10.48 11.37
N CYS A 119 6.21 -10.88 11.35
CA CYS A 119 5.40 -10.90 10.13
C CYS A 119 5.33 -9.52 9.49
N SER A 120 5.04 -8.47 10.28
CA SER A 120 5.02 -7.08 9.81
C SER A 120 6.38 -6.65 9.26
N ASN A 121 7.48 -6.98 9.94
CA ASN A 121 8.83 -6.66 9.46
C ASN A 121 9.16 -7.33 8.12
N GLU A 122 8.75 -8.58 7.92
CA GLU A 122 8.90 -9.24 6.61
C GLU A 122 8.09 -8.55 5.52
N GLN A 123 6.87 -8.08 5.82
CA GLN A 123 6.09 -7.28 4.86
C GLN A 123 6.80 -5.97 4.50
N LEU A 124 7.38 -5.27 5.47
CA LEU A 124 8.11 -4.02 5.22
C LEU A 124 9.35 -4.21 4.35
N LYS A 125 10.03 -5.36 4.42
CA LYS A 125 11.15 -5.68 3.53
C LYS A 125 10.73 -5.78 2.06
N THR A 126 9.44 -5.91 1.76
CA THR A 126 8.92 -5.95 0.38
C THR A 126 8.70 -4.57 -0.23
N LEU A 127 8.76 -3.48 0.56
CA LEU A 127 8.53 -2.11 0.10
C LEU A 127 9.41 -1.70 -1.10
N PRO A 128 10.71 -2.03 -1.16
CA PRO A 128 11.52 -1.75 -2.35
C PRO A 128 11.00 -2.45 -3.61
N GLN A 129 10.51 -3.68 -3.48
CA GLN A 129 9.96 -4.42 -4.62
C GLN A 129 8.60 -3.86 -5.06
N ILE A 130 7.76 -3.45 -4.09
CA ILE A 130 6.49 -2.74 -4.34
C ILE A 130 6.78 -1.47 -5.16
N ARG A 131 7.75 -0.66 -4.72
CA ARG A 131 8.20 0.53 -5.45
C ARG A 131 8.59 0.19 -6.88
N ASP A 132 9.44 -0.82 -7.08
CA ASP A 132 9.94 -1.18 -8.40
C ASP A 132 8.79 -1.65 -9.33
N ARG A 133 7.78 -2.35 -8.81
CA ARG A 133 6.58 -2.74 -9.56
C ARG A 133 5.71 -1.54 -9.94
N ILE A 134 5.54 -0.57 -9.03
CA ILE A 134 4.86 0.69 -9.33
C ILE A 134 5.58 1.40 -10.47
N LEU A 135 6.89 1.64 -10.33
CA LEU A 135 7.69 2.34 -11.36
C LEU A 135 7.65 1.63 -12.72
N LYS A 136 7.74 0.29 -12.73
CA LYS A 136 7.61 -0.49 -13.95
C LYS A 136 6.26 -0.30 -14.64
N SER A 137 5.19 -0.12 -13.86
CA SER A 137 3.84 0.15 -14.38
C SER A 137 3.71 1.56 -14.98
N LEU A 138 4.46 2.53 -14.46
CA LEU A 138 4.51 3.91 -14.96
C LEU A 138 5.36 4.09 -16.23
N SER A 139 6.36 3.21 -16.44
CA SER A 139 7.28 3.27 -17.58
C SER A 139 6.73 2.68 -18.89
N LYS A 140 5.54 2.08 -18.86
CA LYS A 140 4.84 1.50 -20.02
C LYS A 140 3.77 2.44 -20.53
#